data_AF-A0A536W148-F1
#
_entry.id   AF-A0A536W148-F1
#
_cell.length_a   1.000
_cell.length_b   1.000
_cell.length_c   1.000
_cell.angle_alpha   90.00
_cell.angle_beta   90.00
_cell.angle_gamma   90.00
#
_symmetry.space_group_name_H-M   'P 1'
#
loop_
_entity.id
_entity.type
_entity.pdbx_description
1 polymer ?
#
loop_
_entity_poly.entity_id
_entity_poly.type
_entity_poly.pdbx_seq_one_letter_code
_entity_poly.pdbx_strand_id
1 'polypeptide(L)'
;MTKRGAPSQRLALAFFCCCAIYATPGIAGRPTMEECLEASDFIRNAALSRNAGVSADAFLDRMSEDFLVIRAFPAELRWFVHDAGDEMFLAKEARFVFEQPSSPDDQSAHFLRICVDRMTDG
;
A
#
# COMPACT_ATOMS: atom_id res chain seq x y z
N MET A 1 -30.60 -69.20 11.16
CA MET A 1 -30.63 -68.22 10.05
C MET A 1 -31.63 -67.16 10.48
N THR A 2 -31.34 -65.87 10.69
CA THR A 2 -30.43 -64.90 10.04
C THR A 2 -30.05 -63.77 11.02
N LYS A 3 -29.00 -63.00 10.67
CA LYS A 3 -28.16 -62.10 11.50
C LYS A 3 -28.75 -60.70 11.81
N ARG A 4 -28.11 -60.07 12.81
CA ARG A 4 -28.15 -58.67 13.32
C ARG A 4 -28.16 -57.57 12.24
N GLY A 5 -28.72 -56.41 12.61
CA GLY A 5 -28.35 -55.10 12.07
C GLY A 5 -28.64 -53.99 13.08
N ALA A 6 -27.61 -53.35 13.62
CA ALA A 6 -27.69 -52.16 14.47
C ALA A 6 -27.77 -50.89 13.60
N PRO A 7 -28.51 -49.84 14.00
CA PRO A 7 -28.47 -48.56 13.28
C PRO A 7 -27.21 -47.78 13.65
N SER A 8 -26.37 -47.57 12.65
CA SER A 8 -25.07 -46.88 12.71
C SER A 8 -25.23 -45.39 12.99
N GLN A 9 -24.49 -44.89 13.99
CA GLN A 9 -24.18 -43.47 14.17
C GLN A 9 -23.60 -42.91 12.87
N ARG A 10 -24.34 -42.04 12.19
CA ARG A 10 -23.82 -41.24 11.10
C ARG A 10 -23.22 -39.97 11.70
N LEU A 11 -21.91 -39.99 11.91
CA LEU A 11 -21.09 -38.78 12.02
C LEU A 11 -21.32 -37.95 10.76
N ALA A 12 -21.99 -36.81 10.90
CA ALA A 12 -21.97 -35.77 9.89
C ALA A 12 -20.83 -34.80 10.24
N LEU A 13 -19.66 -35.08 9.68
CA LEU A 13 -18.49 -34.21 9.72
C LEU A 13 -18.80 -33.00 8.80
N ALA A 14 -19.18 -31.86 9.38
CA ALA A 14 -19.41 -30.64 8.61
C ALA A 14 -18.07 -30.01 8.22
N PHE A 15 -17.86 -29.92 6.91
CA PHE A 15 -16.65 -29.48 6.22
C PHE A 15 -16.42 -27.98 6.48
N PHE A 16 -15.37 -27.64 7.25
CA PHE A 16 -14.94 -26.26 7.45
C PHE A 16 -14.26 -25.78 6.16
N CYS A 17 -15.00 -25.05 5.31
CA CYS A 17 -14.47 -24.47 4.10
C CYS A 17 -13.58 -23.27 4.48
N CYS A 18 -12.31 -23.53 4.76
CA CYS A 18 -11.29 -22.50 4.91
C CYS A 18 -11.07 -21.81 3.56
N CYS A 19 -11.82 -20.73 3.30
CA CYS A 19 -11.39 -19.72 2.33
C CYS A 19 -10.16 -19.01 2.91
N ALA A 20 -8.99 -19.63 2.76
CA ALA A 20 -7.74 -18.92 2.89
C ALA A 20 -7.71 -17.89 1.76
N ILE A 21 -8.07 -16.65 2.10
CA ILE A 21 -7.75 -15.49 1.27
C ILE A 21 -6.22 -15.44 1.28
N TYR A 22 -5.61 -16.01 0.25
CA TYR A 22 -4.21 -15.72 -0.05
C TYR A 22 -4.17 -14.24 -0.41
N ALA A 23 -3.85 -13.40 0.57
CA ALA A 23 -3.23 -12.13 0.29
C ALA A 23 -1.90 -12.47 -0.38
N THR A 24 -1.90 -12.58 -1.71
CA THR A 24 -0.66 -12.47 -2.47
C THR A 24 -0.03 -11.17 -1.99
N PRO A 25 1.24 -11.17 -1.53
CA PRO A 25 1.92 -9.90 -1.36
C PRO A 25 1.77 -9.20 -2.70
N GLY A 26 1.03 -8.09 -2.72
CA GLY A 26 0.97 -7.25 -3.90
C GLY A 26 2.42 -6.91 -4.18
N ILE A 27 2.92 -7.35 -5.34
CA ILE A 27 4.06 -6.69 -5.94
C ILE A 27 3.51 -5.31 -6.28
N ALA A 28 3.51 -4.44 -5.27
CA ALA A 28 3.82 -3.04 -5.39
C ALA A 28 4.20 -2.70 -6.83
N GLY A 29 3.31 -2.01 -7.54
CA GLY A 29 3.52 -1.63 -8.94
C GLY A 29 4.96 -1.17 -9.16
N ARG A 30 5.61 -1.65 -10.22
CA ARG A 30 6.95 -1.19 -10.59
C ARG A 30 6.79 0.24 -11.12
N PRO A 31 7.18 1.29 -10.36
CA PRO A 31 6.96 2.65 -10.82
C PRO A 31 7.81 2.88 -12.08
N THR A 32 7.33 3.75 -12.95
CA THR A 32 8.15 4.29 -14.04
C THR A 32 9.18 5.29 -13.50
N MET A 33 10.19 5.63 -14.31
CA MET A 33 11.14 6.69 -13.94
C MET A 33 10.44 8.04 -13.75
N GLU A 34 9.45 8.33 -14.61
CA GLU A 34 8.65 9.56 -14.53
C GLU A 34 7.88 9.61 -13.20
N GLU A 35 7.20 8.53 -12.83
CA GLU A 35 6.49 8.43 -11.55
C GLU A 35 7.42 8.57 -10.35
N CYS A 36 8.64 8.02 -10.40
CA CYS A 36 9.61 8.23 -9.33
C CYS A 36 10.05 9.69 -9.20
N LEU A 37 10.21 10.41 -10.32
CA LEU A 37 10.53 11.83 -10.29
C LEU A 37 9.36 12.65 -9.73
N GLU A 38 8.15 12.42 -10.23
CA GLU A 38 6.94 13.12 -9.76
C GLU A 38 6.65 12.84 -8.29
N ALA A 39 6.78 11.61 -7.84
CA ALA A 39 6.59 11.27 -6.43
C ALA A 39 7.72 11.82 -5.55
N SER A 40 8.94 11.98 -6.05
CA SER A 40 9.99 12.71 -5.33
C SER A 40 9.66 14.19 -5.14
N ASP A 41 8.98 14.81 -6.11
CA ASP A 41 8.46 16.17 -6.00
C ASP A 41 7.28 16.25 -5.04
N PHE A 42 6.41 15.23 -5.01
CA PHE A 42 5.36 15.12 -4.00
C PHE A 42 5.95 15.08 -2.57
N ILE A 43 7.01 14.28 -2.35
CA ILE A 43 7.71 14.22 -1.05
C ILE A 43 8.37 15.56 -0.71
N ARG A 44 8.95 16.25 -1.70
CA ARG A 44 9.45 17.62 -1.53
C ARG A 44 8.34 18.57 -1.04
N ASN A 45 7.15 18.47 -1.63
CA ASN A 45 5.99 19.27 -1.24
C ASN A 45 5.44 18.89 0.15
N ALA A 46 5.53 17.63 0.56
CA ALA A 46 5.24 17.22 1.93
C ALA A 46 6.19 17.91 2.92
N ALA A 47 7.49 17.97 2.62
CA ALA A 47 8.48 18.65 3.45
C ALA A 47 8.24 20.18 3.49
N LEU A 48 7.85 20.79 2.37
CA LEU A 48 7.45 22.20 2.32
C LEU A 48 6.19 22.47 3.15
N SER A 49 5.19 21.58 3.09
CA SER A 49 3.95 21.69 3.87
C SER A 49 4.22 21.60 5.37
N ARG A 50 5.06 20.65 5.79
CA ARG A 50 5.56 20.55 7.16
C ARG A 50 6.25 21.86 7.60
N ASN A 51 7.15 22.40 6.78
CA ASN A 51 7.87 23.64 7.09
C ASN A 51 6.91 24.85 7.19
N ALA A 52 5.78 24.81 6.50
CA ALA A 52 4.71 25.80 6.59
C ALA A 52 3.76 25.60 7.79
N GLY A 53 3.99 24.57 8.63
CA GLY A 53 3.23 24.33 9.86
C GLY A 53 2.09 23.32 9.74
N VAL A 54 1.95 22.60 8.62
CA VAL A 54 0.99 21.49 8.51
C VAL A 54 1.44 20.36 9.43
N SER A 55 0.53 19.81 10.24
CA SER A 55 0.83 18.66 11.10
C SER A 55 0.92 17.36 10.29
N ALA A 56 1.64 16.38 10.83
CA ALA A 56 1.75 15.06 10.22
C ALA A 56 0.38 14.43 10.02
N ASP A 57 -0.47 14.44 11.06
CA ASP A 57 -1.83 13.87 11.00
C ASP A 57 -2.66 14.53 9.91
N ALA A 58 -2.68 15.88 9.84
CA ALA A 58 -3.47 16.58 8.84
C ALA A 58 -3.01 16.28 7.40
N PHE A 59 -1.70 16.15 7.17
CA PHE A 59 -1.17 15.78 5.86
C PHE A 59 -1.50 14.33 5.49
N LEU A 60 -1.25 13.39 6.42
CA LEU A 60 -1.42 11.95 6.18
C LEU A 60 -2.90 11.56 6.08
N ASP A 61 -3.78 12.19 6.85
CA ASP A 61 -5.23 11.98 6.74
C ASP A 61 -5.73 12.42 5.37
N ARG A 62 -5.36 13.63 4.94
CA ARG A 62 -5.74 14.16 3.62
C ARG A 62 -5.24 13.27 2.48
N MET A 63 -3.98 12.83 2.57
CA MET A 63 -3.38 11.91 1.61
C MET A 63 -4.13 10.56 1.56
N SER A 64 -4.51 10.02 2.72
CA SER A 64 -5.26 8.76 2.80
C SER A 64 -6.67 8.90 2.22
N GLU A 65 -7.33 10.05 2.43
CA GLU A 65 -8.61 10.37 1.78
C GLU A 65 -8.46 10.43 0.25
N ASP A 66 -7.39 11.06 -0.25
CA ASP A 66 -7.15 11.16 -1.69
C ASP A 66 -6.92 9.79 -2.32
N PHE A 67 -6.24 8.86 -1.64
CA PHE A 67 -6.14 7.46 -2.09
C PHE A 67 -7.52 6.80 -2.22
N LEU A 68 -8.41 6.99 -1.25
CA LEU A 68 -9.77 6.43 -1.32
C LEU A 68 -10.55 7.00 -2.51
N VAL A 69 -10.40 8.28 -2.80
CA VAL A 69 -11.06 8.94 -3.93
C VAL A 69 -10.55 8.38 -5.26
N ILE A 70 -9.24 8.29 -5.45
CA ILE A 70 -8.66 7.89 -6.74
C ILE A 70 -8.78 6.40 -7.04
N ARG A 71 -9.07 5.55 -6.04
CA ARG A 71 -9.42 4.14 -6.25
C ARG A 71 -10.64 3.93 -7.16
N ALA A 72 -11.50 4.94 -7.30
CA ALA A 72 -12.63 4.88 -8.23
C ALA A 72 -12.21 4.83 -9.70
N PHE A 73 -10.98 5.25 -10.03
CA PHE A 73 -10.45 5.17 -11.39
C PHE A 73 -9.74 3.83 -11.65
N PRO A 74 -9.68 3.35 -12.90
CA PRO A 74 -8.84 2.23 -13.31
C PRO A 74 -7.37 2.44 -12.89
N ALA A 75 -6.66 1.35 -12.57
CA ALA A 75 -5.30 1.42 -11.99
C ALA A 75 -4.30 2.12 -12.94
N GLU A 76 -4.43 1.87 -14.23
CA GLU A 76 -3.64 2.47 -15.30
C GLU A 76 -3.86 3.99 -15.48
N LEU A 77 -4.90 4.55 -14.86
CA LEU A 77 -5.18 5.99 -14.86
C LEU A 77 -4.84 6.65 -13.52
N ARG A 78 -4.45 5.88 -12.50
CA ARG A 78 -4.03 6.43 -11.21
C ARG A 78 -2.57 6.84 -11.30
N TRP A 79 -2.27 8.02 -10.78
CA TRP A 79 -0.90 8.48 -10.62
C TRP A 79 -0.23 7.73 -9.46
N PHE A 80 0.91 7.08 -9.72
CA PHE A 80 1.82 6.41 -8.77
C PHE A 80 1.22 5.26 -7.93
N VAL A 81 0.03 5.44 -7.36
CA VAL A 81 -0.65 4.49 -6.48
C VAL A 81 -1.62 3.59 -7.23
N HIS A 82 -1.07 2.67 -8.01
CA HIS A 82 -1.88 1.72 -8.79
C HIS A 82 -2.55 0.68 -7.89
N ASP A 83 -1.87 0.28 -6.83
CA ASP A 83 -2.34 -0.71 -5.87
C ASP A 83 -2.04 -0.33 -4.40
N ALA A 84 -2.49 -1.19 -3.48
CA ALA A 84 -2.30 -0.98 -2.04
C ALA A 84 -0.82 -1.00 -1.61
N GLY A 85 0.05 -1.70 -2.33
CA GLY A 85 1.48 -1.72 -2.08
C GLY A 85 2.15 -0.39 -2.42
N ASP A 86 1.66 0.31 -3.44
CA ASP A 86 2.10 1.67 -3.80
C ASP A 86 1.60 2.70 -2.79
N GLU A 87 0.34 2.61 -2.37
CA GLU A 87 -0.22 3.46 -1.32
C GLU A 87 0.57 3.32 -0.01
N MET A 88 0.86 2.09 0.41
CA MET A 88 1.65 1.82 1.61
C MET A 88 3.07 2.38 1.49
N PHE A 89 3.68 2.28 0.31
CA PHE A 89 5.01 2.81 0.05
C PHE A 89 5.02 4.33 0.14
N LEU A 90 4.16 5.02 -0.62
CA LEU A 90 4.12 6.47 -0.62
C LEU A 90 3.74 7.02 0.75
N ALA A 91 2.78 6.40 1.45
CA ALA A 91 2.38 6.82 2.80
C ALA A 91 3.49 6.64 3.85
N LYS A 92 4.27 5.55 3.75
CA LYS A 92 5.44 5.33 4.61
C LYS A 92 6.47 6.44 4.43
N GLU A 93 6.80 6.77 3.19
CA GLU A 93 7.81 7.79 2.91
C GLU A 93 7.29 9.20 3.20
N ALA A 94 6.01 9.48 2.97
CA ALA A 94 5.39 10.74 3.40
C ALA A 94 5.42 10.88 4.93
N ARG A 95 5.19 9.80 5.69
CA ARG A 95 5.32 9.82 7.16
C ARG A 95 6.76 10.07 7.60
N PHE A 96 7.74 9.45 6.93
CA PHE A 96 9.16 9.64 7.21
C PHE A 96 9.59 11.11 7.14
N VAL A 97 9.02 11.90 6.22
CA VAL A 97 9.24 13.35 6.13
C VAL A 97 8.94 14.06 7.46
N PHE A 98 7.91 13.64 8.20
CA PHE A 98 7.54 14.27 9.47
C PHE A 98 8.31 13.68 10.66
N GLU A 99 8.61 12.38 10.63
CA GLU A 99 9.33 11.68 11.70
C GLU A 99 10.83 12.00 11.74
N GLN A 100 11.45 12.19 10.57
CA GLN A 100 12.88 12.49 10.42
C GLN A 100 13.08 13.72 9.53
N PRO A 101 12.79 14.94 10.03
CA PRO A 101 12.84 16.14 9.23
C PRO A 101 14.24 16.45 8.71
N SER A 102 14.34 16.71 7.41
CA SER A 102 15.51 17.28 6.73
C SER A 102 15.05 18.32 5.69
N SER A 103 15.98 18.84 4.89
CA SER A 103 15.62 19.80 3.83
C SER A 103 14.67 19.14 2.80
N PRO A 104 13.77 19.92 2.15
CA PRO A 104 12.90 19.36 1.12
C PRO A 104 13.64 18.64 -0.01
N ASP A 105 14.80 19.18 -0.41
CA ASP A 105 15.61 18.60 -1.48
C ASP A 105 16.28 17.29 -1.01
N ASP A 106 16.72 17.19 0.26
CA ASP A 106 17.24 15.93 0.81
C ASP A 106 16.16 14.85 0.90
N GLN A 107 14.93 15.22 1.28
CA GLN A 107 13.78 14.30 1.33
C GLN A 107 13.42 13.79 -0.08
N SER A 108 13.38 14.69 -1.05
CA SER A 108 13.15 14.37 -2.46
C SER A 108 14.22 13.41 -3.01
N ALA A 109 15.50 13.74 -2.81
CA ALA A 109 16.61 12.90 -3.25
C ALA A 109 16.63 11.53 -2.55
N HIS A 110 16.28 11.49 -1.26
CA HIS A 110 16.13 10.22 -0.53
C HIS A 110 15.06 9.35 -1.17
N PHE A 111 13.87 9.90 -1.40
CA PHE A 111 12.74 9.19 -2.00
C PHE A 111 13.06 8.70 -3.42
N LEU A 112 13.64 9.57 -4.26
CA LEU A 112 13.96 9.22 -5.64
C LEU A 112 14.87 7.98 -5.70
N ARG A 113 15.89 7.91 -4.85
CA ARG A 113 16.81 6.76 -4.78
C ARG A 113 16.05 5.46 -4.44
N ILE A 114 15.25 5.46 -3.39
CA ILE A 114 14.52 4.24 -2.97
C ILE A 114 13.41 3.86 -3.96
N CYS A 115 12.81 4.83 -4.66
CA CYS A 115 11.82 4.56 -5.70
C CYS A 115 12.48 3.90 -6.91
N VAL A 116 13.65 4.40 -7.32
CA VAL A 116 14.44 3.80 -8.40
C VAL A 116 14.88 2.38 -8.04
N ASP A 117 15.30 2.14 -6.80
CA ASP A 117 15.64 0.77 -6.34
C ASP A 117 14.42 -0.17 -6.50
N ARG A 118 13.23 0.29 -6.09
CA ARG A 118 11.96 -0.45 -6.24
C ARG A 118 11.59 -0.76 -7.69
N MET A 119 12.02 0.03 -8.68
CA MET A 119 11.83 -0.30 -10.10
C MET A 119 12.48 -1.64 -10.47
N THR A 120 13.60 -1.97 -9.82
CA THR A 120 14.42 -3.14 -10.12
C THR A 120 14.06 -4.39 -9.31
N ASP A 121 13.43 -4.23 -8.15
CA ASP A 121 13.13 -5.30 -7.18
C ASP A 121 11.90 -6.18 -7.50
N GLY A 122 11.40 -6.18 -8.74
CA GLY A 122 10.23 -6.96 -9.16
C GLY A 122 10.53 -8.37 -9.64
#